data_AF-A0A935E3Q0-F1
#
_entry.id   AF-A0A935E3Q0-F1
#
_cell.length_a   1.000
_cell.length_b   1.000
_cell.length_c   1.000
_cell.angle_alpha   90.00
_cell.angle_beta   90.00
_cell.angle_gamma   90.00
#
_symmetry.space_group_name_H-M   'P 1'
#
loop_
_entity.id
_entity.type
_entity.pdbx_description
1 polymer ?
#
loop_
_entity_poly.entity_id
_entity_poly.type
_entity_poly.pdbx_seq_one_letter_code
_entity_poly.pdbx_strand_id
1 'polypeptide(L)'
;MIKVSKIEHRGNTQILLQFEYNNEVVKMLKTIEKLQFTKTHKGWYIPYEGKSWKTFLALNLPFEIHTNTSENSEALANINQVNYKPTEITHTGTASPSLKSSDNAGITSENSTDVKLTLALHGDNGERYIHQSKGGREVWYSGGRFVIKISFNDEDVKFLKSIKGWWNQNLKRWIIKGTLDNLLALQSYYDFWDTKSYNKIEDIILTVSKPYAITLYKVPEERNSVMVQVIGHNANLDIIKHLSEREYHKENKRWSIPNDAAVIERLVEMYRKDGAMILNRLPLLGEDYQKMRPSYGDWKRHWLEKTDMDLRDIVEPYLDALSAKRYSLRTFDAYIGPFIRFVKHIGINKIHQINSTDIRSYMANLGSEKVSDTYLNTAINSIKFYYQQVVFNKDLVIEEIKRPKKAKPLPVILSTSEIDRILRSTENLKHATLLYTLYSSGIRLNEILSLRVEDLWWDRDQVMIKSGKGKKDRIVPFSGVLKRLMTAYFDEYKPIYWVFEGQDRKYQYSEKSVQNVVKRAALSAKINKKVTPHTIRHCYATHLLDGGTDIRYIQELLGHANITTTLIYTHVTNHSINKIQSPLDRLMSKDLDSGFLGINTKKSES
;
A
#
# COMPACT_ATOMS: atom_id res chain seq x y z
N MET A 1 -40.32 5.11 -0.80
CA MET A 1 -41.11 4.95 0.43
C MET A 1 -40.20 4.40 1.52
N ILE A 2 -40.25 4.94 2.74
CA ILE A 2 -39.33 4.56 3.83
C ILE A 2 -39.92 3.40 4.62
N LYS A 3 -39.22 2.25 4.66
CA LYS A 3 -39.57 1.13 5.53
C LYS A 3 -39.03 1.37 6.93
N VAL A 4 -39.91 1.40 7.91
CA VAL A 4 -39.59 1.70 9.31
C VAL A 4 -39.75 0.43 10.14
N SER A 5 -38.69 -0.03 10.81
CA SER A 5 -38.75 -1.22 11.66
C SER A 5 -38.05 -0.99 13.00
N LYS A 6 -38.53 -1.65 14.05
CA LYS A 6 -37.88 -1.64 15.37
C LYS A 6 -36.78 -2.71 15.39
N ILE A 7 -35.56 -2.34 15.77
CA ILE A 7 -34.43 -3.27 15.88
C ILE A 7 -33.70 -3.12 17.21
N GLU A 8 -33.06 -4.19 17.67
CA GLU A 8 -32.04 -4.11 18.71
C GLU A 8 -30.64 -4.10 18.08
N HIS A 9 -29.86 -3.06 18.37
CA HIS A 9 -28.50 -2.95 17.87
C HIS A 9 -27.57 -2.43 18.95
N ARG A 10 -26.52 -3.20 19.26
CA ARG A 10 -25.52 -2.91 20.31
C ARG A 10 -26.15 -2.67 21.69
N GLY A 11 -27.16 -3.47 22.05
CA GLY A 11 -27.83 -3.41 23.35
C GLY A 11 -28.84 -2.28 23.52
N ASN A 12 -29.13 -1.50 22.46
CA ASN A 12 -30.13 -0.43 22.48
C ASN A 12 -31.23 -0.69 21.45
N THR A 13 -32.47 -0.39 21.83
CA THR A 13 -33.61 -0.39 20.92
C THR A 13 -33.56 0.85 20.01
N GLN A 14 -33.69 0.65 18.70
CA GLN A 14 -33.58 1.70 17.69
C GLN A 14 -34.68 1.56 16.63
N ILE A 15 -34.98 2.66 15.94
CA ILE A 15 -35.87 2.67 14.78
C ILE A 15 -35.01 2.67 13.53
N LEU A 16 -35.08 1.61 12.73
CA LEU A 16 -34.41 1.45 11.45
C LEU A 16 -35.30 1.96 10.31
N LEU A 17 -34.76 2.88 9.52
CA LEU A 17 -35.30 3.52 8.34
C LEU A 17 -34.55 3.00 7.10
N GLN A 18 -35.24 2.23 6.25
CA GLN A 18 -34.68 1.67 5.02
C GLN A 18 -35.41 2.21 3.81
N PHE A 19 -34.65 2.76 2.85
CA PHE A 19 -35.16 3.28 1.59
C PHE A 19 -34.04 3.25 0.56
N GLU A 20 -34.40 3.27 -0.72
CA GLU A 20 -33.41 3.43 -1.79
C GLU A 20 -32.71 4.78 -1.66
N TYR A 21 -31.41 4.79 -1.89
CA TYR A 21 -30.58 5.96 -1.61
C TYR A 21 -31.07 7.19 -2.39
N ASN A 22 -31.54 8.20 -1.65
CA ASN A 22 -31.99 9.48 -2.21
C ASN A 22 -31.37 10.63 -1.39
N ASN A 23 -30.63 11.51 -2.07
CA ASN A 23 -29.88 12.60 -1.44
C ASN A 23 -30.78 13.61 -0.70
N GLU A 24 -32.00 13.86 -1.19
CA GLU A 24 -32.94 14.79 -0.56
C GLU A 24 -33.52 14.20 0.73
N VAL A 25 -33.94 12.93 0.67
CA VAL A 25 -34.42 12.20 1.84
C VAL A 25 -33.34 12.10 2.91
N VAL A 26 -32.08 11.80 2.53
CA VAL A 26 -30.96 11.75 3.48
C VAL A 26 -30.67 13.14 4.09
N LYS A 27 -30.78 14.22 3.31
CA LYS A 27 -30.63 15.60 3.84
C LYS A 27 -31.72 15.91 4.86
N MET A 28 -32.97 15.54 4.58
CA MET A 28 -34.09 15.73 5.53
C MET A 28 -33.90 14.89 6.80
N LEU A 29 -33.52 13.62 6.68
CA LEU A 29 -33.30 12.74 7.83
C LEU A 29 -32.14 13.20 8.74
N LYS A 30 -31.10 13.84 8.18
CA LYS A 30 -29.97 14.39 8.95
C LYS A 30 -30.37 15.49 9.93
N THR A 31 -31.59 16.03 9.85
CA THR A 31 -32.14 16.95 10.86
C THR A 31 -32.53 16.24 12.15
N ILE A 32 -32.66 14.91 12.14
CA ILE A 32 -32.96 14.11 13.32
C ILE A 32 -31.68 13.87 14.11
N GLU A 33 -31.72 14.24 15.39
CA GLU A 33 -30.61 14.11 16.32
C GLU A 33 -30.14 12.64 16.44
N LYS A 34 -28.83 12.40 16.37
CA LYS A 34 -28.19 11.07 16.45
C LYS A 34 -28.58 10.07 15.34
N LEU A 35 -29.00 10.53 14.16
CA LEU A 35 -29.14 9.68 12.98
C LEU A 35 -27.80 9.01 12.62
N GLN A 36 -27.77 7.68 12.49
CA GLN A 36 -26.59 6.95 12.05
C GLN A 36 -26.92 5.95 10.95
N PHE A 37 -26.00 5.77 10.01
CA PHE A 37 -26.12 4.74 8.98
C PHE A 37 -25.53 3.42 9.48
N THR A 38 -26.27 2.33 9.34
CA THR A 38 -25.76 0.98 9.58
C THR A 38 -25.50 0.25 8.27
N LYS A 39 -24.25 -0.22 8.10
CA LYS A 39 -23.88 -1.10 6.98
C LYS A 39 -24.49 -2.50 7.11
N THR A 40 -24.77 -2.94 8.34
CA THR A 40 -25.29 -4.29 8.62
C THR A 40 -26.70 -4.47 8.12
N HIS A 41 -27.59 -3.50 8.39
CA HIS A 41 -28.98 -3.55 7.94
C HIS A 41 -29.24 -2.67 6.70
N LYS A 42 -28.19 -2.10 6.10
CA LYS A 42 -28.28 -1.19 4.94
C LYS A 42 -29.36 -0.12 5.11
N GLY A 43 -29.38 0.53 6.26
CA GLY A 43 -30.42 1.50 6.62
C GLY A 43 -29.91 2.53 7.61
N TRP A 44 -30.69 3.58 7.79
CA TRP A 44 -30.43 4.61 8.79
C TRP A 44 -31.17 4.27 10.06
N TYR A 45 -30.61 4.47 11.23
CA TYR A 45 -31.37 4.34 12.47
C TYR A 45 -31.38 5.63 13.26
N ILE A 46 -32.50 5.85 13.95
CA ILE A 46 -32.68 6.90 14.95
C ILE A 46 -32.94 6.22 16.30
N PRO A 47 -32.59 6.89 17.42
CA PRO A 47 -32.92 6.38 18.75
C PRO A 47 -34.43 6.09 18.88
N TYR A 48 -34.81 5.01 19.59
CA TYR A 48 -36.21 4.69 19.91
C TYR A 48 -36.71 5.59 21.05
N GLU A 49 -36.65 6.90 20.83
CA GLU A 49 -37.05 7.95 21.78
C GLU A 49 -38.21 8.76 21.17
N GLY A 50 -39.18 9.17 21.99
CA GLY A 50 -40.37 9.88 21.51
C GLY A 50 -40.08 11.20 20.79
N LYS A 51 -38.97 11.88 21.12
CA LYS A 51 -38.52 13.12 20.45
C LYS A 51 -38.09 12.83 19.00
N SER A 52 -37.19 11.86 18.81
CA SER A 52 -36.65 11.48 17.50
C SER A 52 -37.75 10.98 16.55
N TRP A 53 -38.71 10.22 17.07
CA TRP A 53 -39.86 9.76 16.29
C TRP A 53 -40.80 10.91 15.88
N LYS A 54 -41.09 11.85 16.79
CA LYS A 54 -41.88 13.05 16.46
C LYS A 54 -41.18 13.92 15.41
N THR A 55 -39.86 14.09 15.51
CA THR A 55 -39.08 14.82 14.50
C THR A 55 -39.14 14.12 13.15
N PHE A 56 -39.06 12.78 13.10
CA PHE A 56 -39.24 12.02 11.86
C PHE A 56 -40.63 12.21 11.25
N LEU A 57 -41.70 12.14 12.05
CA LEU A 57 -43.08 12.36 11.56
C LEU A 57 -43.28 13.78 11.02
N ALA A 58 -42.64 14.79 11.64
CA ALA A 58 -42.71 16.19 11.19
C ALA A 58 -42.06 16.43 9.81
N LEU A 59 -41.21 15.51 9.32
CA LEU A 59 -40.63 15.60 7.97
C LEU A 59 -41.63 15.27 6.86
N ASN A 60 -42.81 14.74 7.21
CA ASN A 60 -43.90 14.40 6.28
C ASN A 60 -43.45 13.51 5.10
N LEU A 61 -42.50 12.61 5.36
CA LEU A 61 -41.97 11.69 4.36
C LEU A 61 -42.86 10.43 4.25
N PRO A 62 -43.05 9.86 3.04
CA PRO A 62 -43.69 8.55 2.88
C PRO A 62 -43.03 7.46 3.72
N PHE A 63 -43.77 6.78 4.57
CA PHE A 63 -43.24 5.62 5.28
C PHE A 63 -44.27 4.51 5.52
N GLU A 64 -43.78 3.29 5.67
CA GLU A 64 -44.53 2.09 6.04
C GLU A 64 -43.85 1.42 7.23
N ILE A 65 -44.62 0.99 8.23
CA ILE A 65 -44.08 0.33 9.42
C ILE A 65 -44.04 -1.18 9.20
N HIS A 66 -42.86 -1.76 9.36
CA HIS A 66 -42.58 -3.20 9.30
C HIS A 66 -42.17 -3.70 10.68
N THR A 67 -43.00 -4.52 11.32
CA THR A 67 -42.64 -5.21 12.56
C THR A 67 -41.95 -6.54 12.22
N ASN A 68 -40.72 -6.74 12.70
CA ASN A 68 -40.06 -8.04 12.65
C ASN A 68 -40.60 -8.89 13.81
N THR A 69 -41.50 -9.83 13.50
CA THR A 69 -42.02 -10.80 14.47
C THR A 69 -41.35 -12.15 14.27
N SER A 70 -40.37 -12.46 15.12
CA SER A 70 -40.21 -13.81 15.67
C SER A 70 -40.54 -13.73 17.16
N GLU A 71 -41.84 -13.56 17.42
CA GLU A 71 -42.63 -13.85 18.64
C GLU A 71 -43.83 -12.90 18.71
N ASN A 72 -45.02 -13.50 18.86
CA ASN A 72 -46.36 -12.92 19.02
C ASN A 72 -47.05 -12.31 17.79
N SER A 73 -47.67 -13.22 17.04
CA SER A 73 -49.01 -13.03 16.46
C SER A 73 -50.01 -12.64 17.55
N GLU A 74 -50.26 -11.35 17.75
CA GLU A 74 -51.53 -10.81 18.31
C GLU A 74 -51.57 -9.27 18.34
N ALA A 75 -50.44 -8.57 18.16
CA ALA A 75 -50.41 -7.09 18.20
C ALA A 75 -50.53 -6.38 16.83
N LEU A 76 -50.77 -7.12 15.74
CA LEU A 76 -50.74 -6.61 14.35
C LEU A 76 -52.05 -6.01 13.84
N ALA A 77 -53.00 -5.68 14.73
CA ALA A 77 -54.32 -5.20 14.32
C ALA A 77 -54.47 -3.67 14.14
N ASN A 78 -53.54 -2.81 14.61
CA ASN A 78 -53.89 -1.39 14.82
C ASN A 78 -52.97 -0.30 14.22
N ILE A 79 -52.05 -0.59 13.30
CA ILE A 79 -51.22 0.47 12.70
C ILE A 79 -51.05 0.29 11.19
N ASN A 80 -52.18 0.16 10.48
CA ASN A 80 -52.25 0.34 9.03
C ASN A 80 -53.26 1.43 8.73
N GLN A 81 -52.80 2.67 8.64
CA GLN A 81 -53.46 3.76 7.90
C GLN A 81 -52.51 4.97 7.93
N VAL A 82 -51.82 5.26 6.82
CA VAL A 82 -52.04 6.47 6.01
C VAL A 82 -51.29 6.28 4.68
N ASN A 83 -52.08 6.38 3.60
CA ASN A 83 -51.74 6.12 2.20
C ASN A 83 -50.68 7.06 1.61
N TYR A 84 -49.82 6.50 0.75
CA TYR A 84 -49.09 7.25 -0.28
C TYR A 84 -49.79 7.09 -1.63
N LYS A 85 -50.04 8.21 -2.35
CA LYS A 85 -50.39 8.22 -3.77
C LYS A 85 -49.19 8.76 -4.56
N PRO A 86 -48.69 8.07 -5.60
CA PRO A 86 -47.65 8.58 -6.47
C PRO A 86 -48.26 9.36 -7.64
N THR A 87 -47.69 10.52 -7.98
CA THR A 87 -47.94 11.14 -9.29
C THR A 87 -46.64 11.52 -9.98
N GLU A 88 -46.69 11.24 -11.27
CA GLU A 88 -45.71 11.21 -12.34
C GLU A 88 -45.32 12.58 -12.96
N ILE A 89 -44.12 12.59 -13.58
CA ILE A 89 -43.76 13.21 -14.88
C ILE A 89 -43.18 14.67 -14.97
N THR A 90 -42.10 14.72 -15.80
CA THR A 90 -41.62 15.72 -16.78
C THR A 90 -40.50 16.73 -16.48
N HIS A 91 -39.49 16.64 -17.37
CA HIS A 91 -38.61 17.71 -17.82
C HIS A 91 -39.36 18.84 -18.54
N THR A 92 -39.05 20.09 -18.22
CA THR A 92 -38.93 21.22 -19.17
C THR A 92 -37.99 22.28 -18.58
N GLY A 93 -37.13 22.87 -19.42
CA GLY A 93 -36.28 23.99 -19.04
C GLY A 93 -37.00 25.33 -19.17
N THR A 94 -36.50 26.37 -18.49
CA THR A 94 -36.46 27.76 -18.98
C THR A 94 -35.71 28.68 -17.98
N ALA A 95 -34.85 29.52 -18.57
CA ALA A 95 -34.30 30.84 -18.21
C ALA A 95 -34.25 31.37 -16.75
N SER A 96 -33.08 31.94 -16.43
CA SER A 96 -32.78 32.93 -15.37
C SER A 96 -33.67 34.19 -15.46
N PRO A 97 -33.84 34.97 -14.36
CA PRO A 97 -32.92 36.10 -14.12
C PRO A 97 -32.64 36.49 -12.63
N SER A 98 -31.37 36.85 -12.38
CA SER A 98 -30.83 38.00 -11.61
C SER A 98 -31.27 38.39 -10.16
N LEU A 99 -30.22 38.49 -9.30
CA LEU A 99 -29.84 39.63 -8.42
C LEU A 99 -30.67 39.98 -7.15
N LYS A 100 -30.16 39.66 -5.94
CA LYS A 100 -29.37 40.55 -5.04
C LYS A 100 -29.17 39.99 -3.61
N SER A 101 -27.88 39.96 -3.20
CA SER A 101 -27.25 40.28 -1.90
C SER A 101 -27.99 40.06 -0.55
N SER A 102 -27.40 39.29 0.36
CA SER A 102 -26.53 39.80 1.46
C SER A 102 -26.07 38.69 2.43
N ASP A 103 -24.74 38.54 2.54
CA ASP A 103 -23.88 38.41 3.73
C ASP A 103 -24.26 37.47 4.90
N ASN A 104 -23.37 36.65 5.51
CA ASN A 104 -21.93 36.50 5.35
C ASN A 104 -21.35 35.23 6.02
N ALA A 105 -20.08 34.98 5.68
CA ALA A 105 -19.01 34.29 6.43
C ALA A 105 -18.76 32.78 6.17
N GLY A 106 -18.23 32.49 4.98
CA GLY A 106 -17.33 31.35 4.74
C GLY A 106 -15.87 31.84 4.66
N ILE A 107 -14.98 31.22 5.42
CA ILE A 107 -13.53 31.42 5.39
C ILE A 107 -12.98 30.73 4.13
N THR A 108 -12.47 31.51 3.16
CA THR A 108 -11.86 31.04 1.91
C THR A 108 -10.33 30.95 2.00
N SER A 109 -9.78 30.11 1.14
CA SER A 109 -8.40 29.60 1.07
C SER A 109 -7.32 30.59 0.60
N GLU A 110 -7.46 31.89 0.81
CA GLU A 110 -6.48 32.89 0.32
C GLU A 110 -5.31 33.16 1.28
N ASN A 111 -5.35 32.70 2.53
CA ASN A 111 -4.35 33.11 3.53
C ASN A 111 -3.11 32.22 3.70
N SER A 112 -2.98 31.04 3.07
CA SER A 112 -1.87 30.12 3.44
C SER A 112 -0.47 30.55 2.97
N THR A 113 -0.37 31.23 1.82
CA THR A 113 0.92 31.68 1.26
C THR A 113 1.39 32.96 1.95
N ASP A 114 0.46 33.87 2.22
CA ASP A 114 0.73 35.11 2.95
C ASP A 114 1.06 34.84 4.42
N VAL A 115 0.38 33.89 5.07
CA VAL A 115 0.72 33.48 6.44
C VAL A 115 2.12 32.86 6.50
N LYS A 116 2.51 32.03 5.53
CA LYS A 116 3.89 31.48 5.45
C LYS A 116 4.95 32.54 5.17
N LEU A 117 4.70 33.50 4.27
CA LEU A 117 5.64 34.60 4.03
C LEU A 117 5.75 35.54 5.24
N THR A 118 4.63 35.81 5.92
CA THR A 118 4.61 36.65 7.12
C THR A 118 5.36 35.99 8.28
N LEU A 119 5.15 34.68 8.50
CA LEU A 119 5.90 33.90 9.51
C LEU A 119 7.40 33.81 9.19
N ALA A 120 7.78 33.73 7.90
CA ALA A 120 9.18 33.71 7.48
C ALA A 120 9.87 35.08 7.66
N LEU A 121 9.15 36.19 7.52
CA LEU A 121 9.66 37.54 7.76
C LEU A 121 9.79 37.89 9.26
N HIS A 122 9.08 37.19 10.15
CA HIS A 122 9.08 37.42 11.60
C HIS A 122 9.97 36.43 12.39
N GLY A 123 10.75 35.58 11.72
CA GLY A 123 11.89 34.89 12.33
C GLY A 123 11.60 33.66 13.18
N ASP A 124 10.47 32.97 13.03
CA ASP A 124 10.07 31.90 13.97
C ASP A 124 10.07 30.47 13.41
N ASN A 125 10.81 30.19 12.32
CA ASN A 125 10.81 28.85 11.71
C ASN A 125 12.15 28.43 11.09
N GLY A 126 13.30 28.70 11.72
CA GLY A 126 14.58 28.05 11.37
C GLY A 126 15.08 28.16 9.92
N GLU A 127 14.41 28.92 9.05
CA GLU A 127 14.80 29.16 7.67
C GLU A 127 15.89 30.24 7.65
N ARG A 128 16.97 29.97 6.92
CA ARG A 128 18.12 30.88 6.76
C ARG A 128 17.67 32.14 6.02
N TYR A 129 17.31 33.18 6.76
CA TYR A 129 16.99 34.49 6.20
C TYR A 129 18.27 35.29 5.95
N ILE A 130 18.32 36.01 4.82
CA ILE A 130 19.35 37.01 4.55
C ILE A 130 18.65 38.33 4.29
N HIS A 131 18.94 39.32 5.13
CA HIS A 131 18.37 40.67 5.05
C HIS A 131 19.48 41.68 4.82
N GLN A 132 19.25 42.62 3.90
CA GLN A 132 20.17 43.70 3.62
C GLN A 132 19.39 45.01 3.45
N SER A 133 19.98 46.10 3.95
CA SER A 133 19.43 47.45 3.78
C SER A 133 20.49 48.40 3.24
N LYS A 134 20.14 49.19 2.22
CA LYS A 134 21.03 50.18 1.61
C LYS A 134 20.20 51.32 1.03
N GLY A 135 20.51 52.57 1.40
CA GLY A 135 19.85 53.76 0.85
C GLY A 135 18.33 53.83 1.05
N GLY A 136 17.81 53.35 2.19
CA GLY A 136 16.36 53.34 2.46
C GLY A 136 15.58 52.21 1.76
N ARG A 137 16.29 51.30 1.10
CA ARG A 137 15.74 50.10 0.45
C ARG A 137 16.10 48.87 1.29
N GLU A 138 15.17 47.93 1.43
CA GLU A 138 15.39 46.68 2.17
C GLU A 138 15.07 45.49 1.25
N VAL A 139 15.89 44.45 1.31
CA VAL A 139 15.66 43.18 0.60
C VAL A 139 15.86 42.00 1.53
N TRP A 140 14.94 41.02 1.45
CA TRP A 140 15.04 39.74 2.13
C TRP A 140 15.08 38.61 1.11
N TYR A 141 15.88 37.59 1.36
CA TYR A 141 15.78 36.29 0.69
C TYR A 141 15.25 35.24 1.68
N SER A 142 14.07 34.68 1.40
CA SER A 142 13.46 33.62 2.22
C SER A 142 12.51 32.74 1.39
N GLY A 143 12.44 31.44 1.71
CA GLY A 143 11.51 30.51 1.06
C GLY A 143 11.59 30.48 -0.48
N GLY A 144 12.80 30.71 -1.04
CA GLY A 144 13.03 30.76 -2.50
C GLY A 144 12.51 32.02 -3.19
N ARG A 145 12.30 33.13 -2.46
CA ARG A 145 11.83 34.40 -2.99
C ARG A 145 12.63 35.59 -2.44
N PHE A 146 12.74 36.63 -3.26
CA PHE A 146 13.14 37.96 -2.81
C PHE A 146 11.90 38.74 -2.40
N VAL A 147 11.96 39.37 -1.24
CA VAL A 147 10.97 40.34 -0.75
C VAL A 147 11.67 41.69 -0.74
N ILE A 148 11.06 42.72 -1.32
CA ILE A 148 11.69 44.04 -1.47
C ILE A 148 10.77 45.12 -0.90
N LYS A 149 11.37 45.99 -0.09
CA LYS A 149 10.79 47.24 0.38
C LYS A 149 11.56 48.39 -0.23
N ILE A 150 10.84 49.23 -0.95
CA ILE A 150 11.35 50.47 -1.52
C ILE A 150 10.30 51.55 -1.36
N SER A 151 10.72 52.80 -1.29
CA SER A 151 9.84 53.94 -1.47
C SER A 151 9.26 53.92 -2.89
N PHE A 152 8.04 54.43 -3.05
CA PHE A 152 7.40 54.46 -4.36
C PHE A 152 8.23 55.31 -5.34
N ASN A 153 8.60 54.72 -6.46
CA ASN A 153 9.32 55.34 -7.56
C ASN A 153 8.95 54.62 -8.88
N ASP A 154 8.57 55.37 -9.91
CA ASP A 154 8.08 54.81 -11.18
C ASP A 154 9.14 54.00 -11.93
N GLU A 155 10.41 54.38 -11.83
CA GLU A 155 11.51 53.63 -12.46
C GLU A 155 11.72 52.28 -11.77
N ASP A 156 11.71 52.28 -10.44
CA ASP A 156 11.81 51.08 -9.63
C ASP A 156 10.65 50.12 -9.91
N VAL A 157 9.41 50.65 -10.00
CA VAL A 157 8.22 49.83 -10.32
C VAL A 157 8.31 49.23 -11.72
N LYS A 158 8.78 49.98 -12.73
CA LYS A 158 8.96 49.47 -14.10
C LYS A 158 10.02 48.37 -14.13
N PHE A 159 11.14 48.55 -13.44
CA PHE A 159 12.19 47.54 -13.33
C PHE A 159 11.70 46.28 -12.62
N LEU A 160 11.06 46.41 -11.45
CA LEU A 160 10.57 45.25 -10.70
C LEU A 160 9.53 44.45 -11.50
N LYS A 161 8.69 45.11 -12.29
CA LYS A 161 7.77 44.43 -13.23
C LYS A 161 8.50 43.72 -14.38
N SER A 162 9.61 44.26 -14.89
CA SER A 162 10.36 43.65 -16.00
C SER A 162 10.99 42.31 -15.61
N ILE A 163 11.43 42.18 -14.36
CA ILE A 163 11.95 40.92 -13.78
C ILE A 163 10.84 40.03 -13.18
N LYS A 164 9.57 40.26 -13.58
CA LYS A 164 8.38 39.50 -13.16
C LYS A 164 8.10 39.57 -11.65
N GLY A 165 8.46 40.67 -11.00
CA GLY A 165 8.04 40.98 -9.64
C GLY A 165 6.56 41.38 -9.59
N TRP A 166 5.91 41.07 -8.47
CA TRP A 166 4.53 41.50 -8.21
C TRP A 166 4.41 42.16 -6.84
N TRP A 167 3.47 43.10 -6.73
CA TRP A 167 3.17 43.77 -5.46
C TRP A 167 2.26 42.89 -4.61
N ASN A 168 2.65 42.63 -3.36
CA ASN A 168 1.80 42.01 -2.36
C ASN A 168 1.17 43.12 -1.49
N GLN A 169 -0.15 43.26 -1.57
CA GLN A 169 -0.89 44.31 -0.87
C GLN A 169 -0.87 44.14 0.65
N ASN A 170 -0.93 42.90 1.14
CA ASN A 170 -0.96 42.58 2.58
C ASN A 170 0.38 42.93 3.25
N LEU A 171 1.49 42.58 2.60
CA LEU A 171 2.83 42.85 3.12
C LEU A 171 3.31 44.28 2.84
N LYS A 172 2.67 44.98 1.88
CA LYS A 172 3.16 46.24 1.30
C LYS A 172 4.61 46.10 0.83
N ARG A 173 4.90 45.04 0.09
CA ARG A 173 6.22 44.68 -0.43
C ARG A 173 6.13 44.11 -1.84
N TRP A 174 7.21 44.26 -2.59
CA TRP A 174 7.40 43.55 -3.86
C TRP A 174 7.92 42.14 -3.61
N ILE A 175 7.39 41.17 -4.34
CA ILE A 175 7.80 39.77 -4.26
C ILE A 175 8.33 39.33 -5.63
N ILE A 176 9.50 38.70 -5.63
CA ILE A 176 10.20 38.26 -6.83
C ILE A 176 10.70 36.83 -6.61
N LYS A 177 10.74 36.02 -7.68
CA LYS A 177 11.24 34.65 -7.61
C LYS A 177 12.76 34.64 -7.35
N GLY A 178 13.23 33.77 -6.46
CA GLY A 178 14.63 33.61 -6.09
C GLY A 178 15.45 32.81 -7.11
N THR A 179 15.65 33.34 -8.32
CA THR A 179 16.52 32.76 -9.36
C THR A 179 17.86 33.49 -9.44
N LEU A 180 18.88 32.88 -10.05
CA LEU A 180 20.18 33.52 -10.29
C LEU A 180 20.03 34.77 -11.16
N ASP A 181 19.23 34.71 -12.22
CA ASP A 181 18.98 35.88 -13.10
C ASP A 181 18.39 37.06 -12.33
N ASN A 182 17.46 36.77 -11.41
CA ASN A 182 16.85 37.82 -10.59
C ASN A 182 17.82 38.31 -9.51
N LEU A 183 18.68 37.46 -8.96
CA LEU A 183 19.77 37.88 -8.05
C LEU A 183 20.71 38.87 -8.77
N LEU A 184 21.17 38.50 -9.98
CA LEU A 184 22.03 39.31 -10.84
C LEU A 184 21.38 40.64 -11.24
N ALA A 185 20.11 40.62 -11.64
CA ALA A 185 19.37 41.81 -12.03
C ALA A 185 19.18 42.76 -10.84
N LEU A 186 18.82 42.22 -9.68
CA LEU A 186 18.68 43.01 -8.45
C LEU A 186 20.01 43.58 -7.98
N GLN A 187 21.10 42.82 -8.05
CA GLN A 187 22.44 43.32 -7.72
C GLN A 187 22.89 44.40 -8.71
N SER A 188 22.70 44.19 -10.02
CA SER A 188 23.10 45.15 -11.04
C SER A 188 22.34 46.47 -10.94
N TYR A 189 21.05 46.44 -10.58
CA TYR A 189 20.20 47.63 -10.54
C TYR A 189 20.28 48.36 -9.19
N TYR A 190 20.29 47.63 -8.07
CA TYR A 190 20.21 48.21 -6.73
C TYR A 190 21.53 48.14 -5.95
N ASP A 191 22.48 47.32 -6.39
CA ASP A 191 23.73 47.03 -5.67
C ASP A 191 23.49 46.65 -4.20
N PHE A 192 22.50 45.76 -3.99
CA PHE A 192 21.97 45.44 -2.68
C PHE A 192 23.00 44.78 -1.77
N TRP A 193 23.73 43.78 -2.27
CA TRP A 193 24.55 42.88 -1.46
C TRP A 193 26.05 43.16 -1.63
N ASP A 194 26.81 43.01 -0.54
CA ASP A 194 28.27 42.87 -0.64
C ASP A 194 28.65 41.50 -1.24
N THR A 195 29.90 41.33 -1.68
CA THR A 195 30.39 40.09 -2.31
C THR A 195 30.14 38.83 -1.47
N LYS A 196 30.25 38.92 -0.15
CA LYS A 196 30.07 37.76 0.76
C LYS A 196 28.59 37.40 0.88
N SER A 197 27.72 38.39 1.02
CA SER A 197 26.26 38.23 1.10
C SER A 197 25.68 37.75 -0.23
N TYR A 198 26.19 38.28 -1.35
CA TYR A 198 25.83 37.85 -2.70
C TYR A 198 26.17 36.37 -2.91
N ASN A 199 27.43 35.97 -2.68
CA ASN A 199 27.87 34.58 -2.86
C ASN A 199 27.10 33.60 -1.95
N LYS A 200 26.71 34.05 -0.74
CA LYS A 200 25.90 33.24 0.18
C LYS A 200 24.48 33.03 -0.34
N ILE A 201 23.84 34.06 -0.91
CA ILE A 201 22.51 33.93 -1.50
C ILE A 201 22.58 33.09 -2.79
N GLU A 202 23.62 33.28 -3.59
CA GLU A 202 23.91 32.46 -4.78
C GLU A 202 24.04 30.97 -4.41
N ASP A 203 24.85 30.65 -3.40
CA ASP A 203 25.03 29.29 -2.91
C ASP A 203 23.72 28.70 -2.34
N ILE A 204 22.92 29.50 -1.64
CA ILE A 204 21.59 29.07 -1.17
C ILE A 204 20.63 28.84 -2.35
N ILE A 205 20.61 29.71 -3.36
CA ILE A 205 19.78 29.52 -4.56
C ILE A 205 20.21 28.23 -5.27
N LEU A 206 21.51 28.00 -5.41
CA LEU A 206 22.06 26.78 -6.01
C LEU A 206 21.72 25.53 -5.18
N THR A 207 21.79 25.62 -3.85
CA THR A 207 21.54 24.51 -2.90
C THR A 207 20.04 24.20 -2.71
N VAL A 208 19.17 25.22 -2.70
CA VAL A 208 17.72 25.12 -2.46
C VAL A 208 16.95 24.93 -3.76
N SER A 209 17.50 25.35 -4.91
CA SER A 209 16.93 24.96 -6.19
C SER A 209 16.99 23.44 -6.30
N LYS A 210 15.84 22.78 -6.49
CA LYS A 210 15.87 21.36 -6.87
C LYS A 210 16.85 21.23 -8.04
N PRO A 211 17.80 20.28 -8.01
CA PRO A 211 18.75 20.13 -9.10
C PRO A 211 17.97 20.05 -10.39
N TYR A 212 18.36 20.84 -11.37
CA TYR A 212 17.74 20.79 -12.68
C TYR A 212 17.93 19.37 -13.21
N ALA A 213 16.84 18.62 -13.28
CA ALA A 213 16.87 17.21 -13.56
C ALA A 213 15.64 16.81 -14.38
N ILE A 214 15.83 15.85 -15.26
CA ILE A 214 14.73 15.12 -15.89
C ILE A 214 14.69 13.69 -15.36
N THR A 215 13.50 13.21 -15.04
CA THR A 215 13.26 11.83 -14.67
C THR A 215 12.43 11.15 -15.74
N LEU A 216 12.96 10.07 -16.31
CA LEU A 216 12.25 9.23 -17.29
C LEU A 216 11.83 7.94 -16.64
N TYR A 217 10.54 7.58 -16.73
CA TYR A 217 9.99 6.35 -16.17
C TYR A 217 8.72 5.92 -16.90
N LYS A 218 8.27 4.69 -16.68
CA LYS A 218 6.99 4.17 -17.18
C LYS A 218 5.91 4.22 -16.09
N VAL A 219 4.67 4.41 -16.51
CA VAL A 219 3.48 4.25 -15.65
C VAL A 219 2.50 3.27 -16.31
N PRO A 220 1.75 2.50 -15.52
CA PRO A 220 0.84 1.48 -16.05
C PRO A 220 -0.29 2.00 -16.92
N GLU A 221 -0.78 3.22 -16.66
CA GLU A 221 -1.89 3.82 -17.40
C GLU A 221 -1.54 4.10 -18.87
N GLU A 222 -0.26 4.28 -19.20
CA GLU A 222 0.22 4.81 -20.47
C GLU A 222 1.34 3.94 -21.04
N ARG A 223 1.00 2.70 -21.45
CA ARG A 223 1.98 1.68 -21.81
C ARG A 223 2.86 2.03 -23.02
N ASN A 224 2.30 2.74 -23.97
CA ASN A 224 2.97 3.14 -25.21
C ASN A 224 3.71 4.47 -25.07
N SER A 225 3.71 5.05 -23.88
CA SER A 225 4.31 6.34 -23.62
C SER A 225 5.38 6.24 -22.53
N VAL A 226 6.31 7.18 -22.53
CA VAL A 226 7.28 7.40 -21.46
C VAL A 226 6.89 8.66 -20.71
N MET A 227 6.95 8.60 -19.38
CA MET A 227 6.74 9.76 -18.54
C MET A 227 8.05 10.51 -18.36
N VAL A 228 8.01 11.82 -18.59
CA VAL A 228 9.11 12.74 -18.36
C VAL A 228 8.68 13.76 -17.31
N GLN A 229 9.32 13.69 -16.15
CA GLN A 229 9.15 14.70 -15.12
C GLN A 229 10.35 15.64 -15.15
N VAL A 230 10.10 16.91 -15.43
CA VAL A 230 11.12 17.96 -15.46
C VAL A 230 11.06 18.69 -14.12
N ILE A 231 12.19 18.70 -13.41
CA ILE A 231 12.33 19.22 -12.04
C ILE A 231 13.43 20.28 -12.04
N GLY A 232 13.24 21.35 -11.27
CA GLY A 232 14.23 22.43 -11.12
C GLY A 232 13.61 23.80 -11.42
N HIS A 233 14.02 24.81 -10.66
CA HIS A 233 13.44 26.15 -10.80
C HIS A 233 13.84 26.87 -12.10
N ASN A 234 14.96 26.47 -12.70
CA ASN A 234 15.52 26.99 -13.95
C ASN A 234 15.34 25.99 -15.11
N ALA A 235 14.46 24.99 -14.96
CA ALA A 235 14.32 23.96 -15.97
C ALA A 235 13.80 24.49 -17.31
N ASN A 236 14.48 24.15 -18.39
CA ASN A 236 14.12 24.55 -19.75
C ASN A 236 12.97 23.68 -20.28
N LEU A 237 11.73 24.13 -20.03
CA LEU A 237 10.54 23.44 -20.52
C LEU A 237 10.36 23.55 -22.04
N ASP A 238 11.09 24.43 -22.71
CA ASP A 238 10.91 24.62 -24.15
C ASP A 238 11.44 23.41 -24.93
N ILE A 239 12.48 22.72 -24.42
CA ILE A 239 12.99 21.47 -25.01
C ILE A 239 11.87 20.45 -25.21
N ILE A 240 11.12 20.12 -24.15
CA ILE A 240 10.04 19.13 -24.25
C ILE A 240 8.82 19.69 -25.00
N LYS A 241 8.55 21.00 -24.92
CA LYS A 241 7.45 21.63 -25.64
C LYS A 241 7.62 21.64 -27.16
N HIS A 242 8.81 21.41 -27.71
CA HIS A 242 9.01 21.30 -29.15
C HIS A 242 8.90 19.85 -29.68
N LEU A 243 8.72 18.87 -28.79
CA LEU A 243 8.60 17.46 -29.18
C LEU A 243 7.22 17.16 -29.80
N SER A 244 7.16 16.41 -30.89
CA SER A 244 5.89 15.92 -31.45
C SER A 244 5.23 14.88 -30.54
N GLU A 245 3.89 14.77 -30.59
CA GLU A 245 3.11 13.73 -29.89
C GLU A 245 3.30 13.69 -28.35
N ARG A 246 3.54 14.85 -27.73
CA ARG A 246 3.63 15.01 -26.28
C ARG A 246 2.28 15.39 -25.66
N GLU A 247 2.04 14.99 -24.42
CA GLU A 247 0.90 15.47 -23.61
C GLU A 247 1.37 15.92 -22.22
N TYR A 248 0.76 16.96 -21.66
CA TYR A 248 1.07 17.44 -20.31
C TYR A 248 -0.01 17.04 -19.30
N HIS A 249 0.36 16.23 -18.32
CA HIS A 249 -0.52 15.83 -17.22
C HIS A 249 -0.38 16.80 -16.04
N LYS A 250 -1.28 17.80 -15.98
CA LYS A 250 -1.27 18.86 -14.96
C LYS A 250 -1.33 18.35 -13.52
N GLU A 251 -2.10 17.29 -13.27
CA GLU A 251 -2.28 16.69 -11.94
C GLU A 251 -0.94 16.26 -11.32
N ASN A 252 -0.08 15.63 -12.14
CA ASN A 252 1.18 15.04 -11.70
C ASN A 252 2.41 15.86 -12.08
N LYS A 253 2.20 17.00 -12.76
CA LYS A 253 3.25 17.91 -13.28
C LYS A 253 4.31 17.16 -14.09
N ARG A 254 3.87 16.36 -15.06
CA ARG A 254 4.73 15.54 -15.93
C ARG A 254 4.24 15.58 -17.37
N TRP A 255 5.10 15.15 -18.27
CA TRP A 255 4.81 14.99 -19.69
C TRP A 255 4.76 13.51 -20.06
N SER A 256 3.90 13.14 -21.00
CA SER A 256 4.02 11.88 -21.74
C SER A 256 4.65 12.16 -23.11
N ILE A 257 5.49 11.24 -23.56
CA ILE A 257 6.11 11.25 -24.89
C ILE A 257 6.00 9.86 -25.51
N PRO A 258 6.11 9.70 -26.84
CA PRO A 258 6.13 8.39 -27.48
C PRO A 258 7.24 7.51 -26.92
N ASN A 259 6.96 6.23 -26.70
CA ASN A 259 7.96 5.23 -26.33
C ASN A 259 8.78 4.79 -27.56
N ASP A 260 9.48 5.74 -28.16
CA ASP A 260 10.38 5.56 -29.30
C ASP A 260 11.83 5.85 -28.89
N ALA A 261 12.74 4.95 -29.27
CA ALA A 261 14.15 5.00 -28.89
C ALA A 261 14.82 6.31 -29.33
N ALA A 262 14.62 6.72 -30.58
CA ALA A 262 15.25 7.89 -31.16
C ALA A 262 14.70 9.19 -30.55
N VAL A 263 13.39 9.22 -30.26
CA VAL A 263 12.74 10.34 -29.55
C VAL A 263 13.32 10.50 -28.15
N ILE A 264 13.43 9.41 -27.40
CA ILE A 264 13.93 9.41 -26.02
C ILE A 264 15.42 9.82 -25.99
N GLU A 265 16.24 9.25 -26.86
CA GLU A 265 17.68 9.57 -26.95
C GLU A 265 17.91 11.04 -27.28
N ARG A 266 17.20 11.57 -28.29
CA ARG A 266 17.28 12.98 -28.66
C ARG A 266 16.88 13.89 -27.50
N LEU A 267 15.78 13.58 -26.82
CA LEU A 267 15.31 14.36 -25.68
C LEU A 267 16.36 14.38 -24.55
N VAL A 268 16.89 13.21 -24.20
CA VAL A 268 17.93 13.06 -23.17
C VAL A 268 19.19 13.84 -23.54
N GLU A 269 19.60 13.81 -24.81
CA GLU A 269 20.76 14.56 -25.29
C GLU A 269 20.54 16.07 -25.21
N MET A 270 19.37 16.58 -25.60
CA MET A 270 19.03 18.00 -25.50
C MET A 270 19.08 18.49 -24.05
N TYR A 271 18.45 17.76 -23.13
CA TYR A 271 18.48 18.11 -21.71
C TYR A 271 19.87 17.98 -21.09
N ARG A 272 20.67 17.00 -21.53
CA ARG A 272 22.07 16.88 -21.07
C ARG A 272 22.91 18.06 -21.53
N LYS A 273 22.75 18.53 -22.77
CA LYS A 273 23.42 19.73 -23.30
C LYS A 273 23.00 21.01 -22.57
N ASP A 274 21.75 21.06 -22.11
CA ASP A 274 21.18 22.15 -21.32
C ASP A 274 21.58 22.10 -19.83
N GLY A 275 22.39 21.11 -19.43
CA GLY A 275 22.92 21.00 -18.06
C GLY A 275 22.01 20.27 -17.07
N ALA A 276 20.98 19.56 -17.55
CA ALA A 276 20.11 18.78 -16.68
C ALA A 276 20.78 17.46 -16.24
N MET A 277 20.61 17.10 -14.97
CA MET A 277 20.88 15.75 -14.48
C MET A 277 19.83 14.77 -15.06
N ILE A 278 20.29 13.67 -15.64
CA ILE A 278 19.41 12.68 -16.28
C ILE A 278 19.19 11.50 -15.33
N LEU A 279 17.96 11.37 -14.82
CA LEU A 279 17.50 10.22 -14.04
C LEU A 279 16.70 9.28 -14.96
N ASN A 280 17.42 8.45 -15.74
CA ASN A 280 16.81 7.52 -16.68
C ASN A 280 16.55 6.15 -16.01
N ARG A 281 15.28 5.86 -15.73
CA ARG A 281 14.81 4.60 -15.13
C ARG A 281 14.18 3.65 -16.14
N LEU A 282 14.30 3.96 -17.43
CA LEU A 282 13.85 3.08 -18.50
C LEU A 282 14.84 1.92 -18.64
N PRO A 283 14.36 0.73 -19.06
CA PRO A 283 15.26 -0.35 -19.46
C PRO A 283 16.19 0.09 -20.59
N LEU A 284 17.28 -0.66 -20.77
CA LEU A 284 18.15 -0.46 -21.93
C LEU A 284 17.34 -0.68 -23.21
N LEU A 285 17.45 0.26 -24.16
CA LEU A 285 16.71 0.23 -25.41
C LEU A 285 17.05 -1.06 -26.19
N GLY A 286 16.02 -1.78 -26.64
CA GLY A 286 16.15 -3.06 -27.35
C GLY A 286 16.04 -4.31 -26.47
N GLU A 287 15.98 -4.18 -25.15
CA GLU A 287 15.74 -5.33 -24.26
C GLU A 287 14.24 -5.56 -24.04
N ASP A 288 13.65 -6.47 -24.83
CA ASP A 288 12.30 -6.95 -24.58
C ASP A 288 12.29 -8.11 -23.58
N TYR A 289 11.38 -8.02 -22.61
CA TYR A 289 11.15 -9.12 -21.69
C TYR A 289 10.46 -10.30 -22.41
N GLN A 290 11.23 -11.37 -22.64
CA GLN A 290 10.68 -12.64 -23.12
C GLN A 290 10.27 -13.51 -21.94
N LYS A 291 8.96 -13.67 -21.76
CA LYS A 291 8.41 -14.49 -20.68
C LYS A 291 8.64 -15.98 -20.94
N MET A 292 9.69 -16.55 -20.35
CA MET A 292 9.82 -18.00 -20.26
C MET A 292 8.98 -18.55 -19.11
N ARG A 293 7.96 -19.34 -19.44
CA ARG A 293 7.26 -20.18 -18.46
C ARG A 293 7.71 -21.61 -18.67
N PRO A 294 8.17 -22.33 -17.63
CA PRO A 294 8.38 -23.76 -17.75
C PRO A 294 7.09 -24.41 -18.25
N SER A 295 7.17 -25.17 -19.34
CA SER A 295 6.04 -25.91 -19.87
C SER A 295 5.71 -27.09 -18.97
N TYR A 296 4.43 -27.46 -18.87
CA TYR A 296 4.04 -28.74 -18.27
C TYR A 296 4.76 -29.91 -18.96
N GLY A 297 5.05 -29.80 -20.26
CA GLY A 297 5.80 -30.81 -21.02
C GLY A 297 7.26 -30.91 -20.56
N ASP A 298 7.94 -29.78 -20.34
CA ASP A 298 9.33 -29.79 -19.83
C ASP A 298 9.40 -30.38 -18.43
N TRP A 299 8.42 -30.04 -17.58
CA TRP A 299 8.30 -30.60 -16.23
C TRP A 299 7.97 -32.08 -16.20
N LYS A 300 7.07 -32.54 -17.08
CA LYS A 300 6.77 -33.96 -17.25
C LYS A 300 8.02 -34.72 -17.65
N ARG A 301 8.75 -34.23 -18.66
CA ARG A 301 10.02 -34.82 -19.12
C ARG A 301 11.04 -34.93 -17.98
N HIS A 302 11.25 -33.85 -17.23
CA HIS A 302 12.15 -33.81 -16.08
C HIS A 302 11.85 -34.90 -15.04
N TRP A 303 10.58 -35.10 -14.71
CA TRP A 303 10.19 -36.10 -13.71
C TRP A 303 10.25 -37.52 -14.26
N LEU A 304 9.92 -37.75 -15.53
CA LEU A 304 10.04 -39.06 -16.16
C LEU A 304 11.49 -39.52 -16.28
N GLU A 305 12.43 -38.61 -16.59
CA GLU A 305 13.86 -38.90 -16.61
C GLU A 305 14.40 -39.35 -15.24
N LYS A 306 13.85 -38.78 -14.16
CA LYS A 306 14.22 -39.12 -12.77
C LYS A 306 13.48 -40.32 -12.19
N THR A 307 12.48 -40.85 -12.91
CA THR A 307 11.65 -41.96 -12.45
C THR A 307 12.17 -43.26 -13.04
N ASP A 308 12.33 -44.27 -12.18
CA ASP A 308 12.72 -45.63 -12.56
C ASP A 308 11.79 -46.17 -13.66
N MET A 309 12.35 -46.93 -14.61
CA MET A 309 11.61 -47.30 -15.84
C MET A 309 10.33 -48.08 -15.55
N ASP A 310 10.35 -48.94 -14.54
CA ASP A 310 9.22 -49.76 -14.10
C ASP A 310 8.07 -48.96 -13.48
N LEU A 311 8.33 -47.74 -13.00
CA LEU A 311 7.33 -46.84 -12.41
C LEU A 311 6.69 -45.88 -13.42
N ARG A 312 7.23 -45.77 -14.64
CA ARG A 312 6.80 -44.76 -15.61
C ARG A 312 5.34 -44.94 -16.05
N ASP A 313 4.88 -46.18 -16.23
CA ASP A 313 3.50 -46.48 -16.61
C ASP A 313 2.48 -46.00 -15.58
N ILE A 314 2.88 -45.85 -14.32
CA ILE A 314 2.04 -45.32 -13.24
C ILE A 314 2.20 -43.80 -13.10
N VAL A 315 3.44 -43.31 -13.21
CA VAL A 315 3.79 -41.91 -12.98
C VAL A 315 3.34 -41.02 -14.14
N GLU A 316 3.48 -41.46 -15.39
CA GLU A 316 3.12 -40.67 -16.56
C GLU A 316 1.63 -40.26 -16.56
N PRO A 317 0.66 -41.17 -16.40
CA PRO A 317 -0.75 -40.80 -16.28
C PRO A 317 -1.05 -39.86 -15.10
N TYR A 318 -0.29 -39.98 -14.00
CA TYR A 318 -0.41 -39.08 -12.84
C TYR A 318 0.00 -37.63 -13.18
N LEU A 319 1.14 -37.47 -13.88
CA LEU A 319 1.62 -36.17 -14.33
C LEU A 319 0.67 -35.57 -15.38
N ASP A 320 0.10 -36.39 -16.25
CA ASP A 320 -0.89 -35.95 -17.25
C ASP A 320 -2.18 -35.46 -16.59
N ALA A 321 -2.70 -36.17 -15.59
CA ALA A 321 -3.87 -35.74 -14.84
C ALA A 321 -3.65 -34.42 -14.09
N LEU A 322 -2.48 -34.24 -13.47
CA LEU A 322 -2.12 -32.98 -12.81
C LEU A 322 -2.06 -31.81 -13.83
N SER A 323 -1.50 -32.07 -15.01
CA SER A 323 -1.35 -31.10 -16.10
C SER A 323 -2.71 -30.70 -16.68
N ALA A 324 -3.56 -31.70 -16.98
CA ALA A 324 -4.91 -31.49 -17.52
C ALA A 324 -5.77 -30.64 -16.57
N LYS A 325 -5.64 -30.85 -15.25
CA LYS A 325 -6.35 -30.06 -14.23
C LYS A 325 -5.69 -28.72 -13.91
N ARG A 326 -4.61 -28.34 -14.61
CA ARG A 326 -3.89 -27.07 -14.43
C ARG A 326 -3.48 -26.83 -12.96
N TYR A 327 -2.97 -27.87 -12.31
CA TYR A 327 -2.32 -27.72 -11.02
C TYR A 327 -1.07 -26.85 -11.15
N SER A 328 -0.70 -26.15 -10.06
CA SER A 328 0.53 -25.36 -10.08
C SER A 328 1.74 -26.29 -10.12
N LEU A 329 2.83 -25.86 -10.77
CA LEU A 329 4.08 -26.63 -10.83
C LEU A 329 4.62 -26.98 -9.43
N ARG A 330 4.42 -26.08 -8.45
CA ARG A 330 4.74 -26.35 -7.04
C ARG A 330 3.90 -27.49 -6.45
N THR A 331 2.63 -27.60 -6.83
CA THR A 331 1.79 -28.71 -6.39
C THR A 331 2.25 -30.01 -7.06
N PHE A 332 2.67 -29.93 -8.32
CA PHE A 332 3.30 -31.04 -9.04
C PHE A 332 4.45 -31.64 -8.23
N ASP A 333 5.44 -30.82 -7.87
CA ASP A 333 6.61 -31.23 -7.09
C ASP A 333 6.25 -31.75 -5.69
N ALA A 334 5.29 -31.10 -5.04
CA ALA A 334 4.85 -31.52 -3.72
C ALA A 334 4.16 -32.89 -3.75
N TYR A 335 3.51 -33.26 -4.85
CA TYR A 335 2.67 -34.45 -4.93
C TYR A 335 3.44 -35.66 -5.46
N ILE A 336 4.26 -35.46 -6.49
CA ILE A 336 4.92 -36.56 -7.19
C ILE A 336 5.92 -37.31 -6.30
N GLY A 337 6.73 -36.61 -5.51
CA GLY A 337 7.70 -37.25 -4.61
C GLY A 337 7.04 -38.20 -3.59
N PRO A 338 6.07 -37.72 -2.79
CA PRO A 338 5.31 -38.58 -1.89
C PRO A 338 4.55 -39.71 -2.59
N PHE A 339 4.05 -39.48 -3.81
CA PHE A 339 3.37 -40.50 -4.60
C PHE A 339 4.32 -41.62 -5.06
N ILE A 340 5.48 -41.28 -5.62
CA ILE A 340 6.51 -42.27 -6.01
C ILE A 340 6.93 -43.10 -4.79
N ARG A 341 7.15 -42.44 -3.64
CA ARG A 341 7.48 -43.13 -2.40
C ARG A 341 6.42 -44.15 -1.98
N PHE A 342 5.15 -43.79 -2.12
CA PHE A 342 4.03 -44.68 -1.85
C PHE A 342 3.98 -45.87 -2.81
N VAL A 343 4.13 -45.64 -4.12
CA VAL A 343 4.14 -46.72 -5.12
C VAL A 343 5.29 -47.71 -4.84
N LYS A 344 6.48 -47.20 -4.49
CA LYS A 344 7.63 -48.04 -4.10
C LYS A 344 7.36 -48.89 -2.86
N HIS A 345 6.62 -48.35 -1.87
CA HIS A 345 6.29 -49.09 -0.65
C HIS A 345 5.24 -50.17 -0.87
N ILE A 346 4.19 -49.87 -1.65
CA ILE A 346 3.10 -50.83 -1.92
C ILE A 346 3.52 -51.89 -2.93
N GLY A 347 4.41 -51.54 -3.85
CA GLY A 347 4.80 -52.36 -5.00
C GLY A 347 3.89 -52.12 -6.20
N ILE A 348 4.50 -52.16 -7.40
CA ILE A 348 3.87 -51.84 -8.68
C ILE A 348 2.63 -52.71 -8.93
N ASN A 349 2.72 -54.02 -8.68
CA ASN A 349 1.64 -54.97 -8.96
C ASN A 349 0.40 -54.74 -8.07
N LYS A 350 0.60 -54.25 -6.83
CA LYS A 350 -0.48 -54.09 -5.84
C LYS A 350 -1.17 -52.73 -5.94
N ILE A 351 -0.62 -51.76 -6.68
CA ILE A 351 -1.16 -50.40 -6.75
C ILE A 351 -2.60 -50.35 -7.28
N HIS A 352 -2.97 -51.26 -8.18
CA HIS A 352 -4.29 -51.35 -8.80
C HIS A 352 -5.30 -52.16 -7.97
N GLN A 353 -4.83 -52.95 -7.00
CA GLN A 353 -5.64 -53.85 -6.16
C GLN A 353 -5.69 -53.39 -4.70
N ILE A 354 -5.31 -52.15 -4.43
CA ILE A 354 -5.19 -51.64 -3.07
C ILE A 354 -6.56 -51.47 -2.41
N ASN A 355 -6.60 -51.62 -1.08
CA ASN A 355 -7.75 -51.25 -0.25
C ASN A 355 -7.39 -50.16 0.79
N SER A 356 -8.40 -49.65 1.51
CA SER A 356 -8.19 -48.63 2.54
C SER A 356 -7.27 -49.08 3.68
N THR A 357 -7.17 -50.38 3.95
CA THR A 357 -6.28 -50.93 5.00
C THR A 357 -4.82 -50.80 4.60
N ASP A 358 -4.46 -51.09 3.35
CA ASP A 358 -3.09 -50.91 2.88
C ASP A 358 -2.63 -49.45 2.99
N ILE A 359 -3.51 -48.50 2.65
CA ILE A 359 -3.22 -47.07 2.78
C ILE A 359 -3.07 -46.68 4.25
N ARG A 360 -3.94 -47.17 5.14
CA ARG A 360 -3.81 -46.96 6.59
C ARG A 360 -2.49 -47.49 7.13
N SER A 361 -2.07 -48.68 6.71
CA SER A 361 -0.79 -49.28 7.10
C SER A 361 0.40 -48.45 6.64
N TYR A 362 0.39 -47.97 5.39
CA TYR A 362 1.44 -47.06 4.90
C TYR A 362 1.47 -45.75 5.69
N MET A 363 0.30 -45.15 5.96
CA MET A 363 0.23 -43.90 6.73
C MET A 363 0.69 -44.09 8.19
N ALA A 364 0.41 -45.25 8.80
CA ALA A 364 0.92 -45.61 10.12
C ALA A 364 2.45 -45.79 10.11
N ASN A 365 2.98 -46.44 9.08
CA ASN A 365 4.43 -46.57 8.87
C ASN A 365 5.09 -45.20 8.71
N LEU A 366 4.59 -44.32 7.84
CA LEU A 366 5.09 -42.94 7.72
C LEU A 366 5.03 -42.17 9.04
N GLY A 367 3.96 -42.34 9.82
CA GLY A 367 3.84 -41.72 11.14
C GLY A 367 4.92 -42.18 12.12
N SER A 368 5.27 -43.47 12.08
CA SER A 368 6.33 -44.05 12.93
C SER A 368 7.73 -43.52 12.59
N GLU A 369 7.96 -43.12 11.34
CA GLU A 369 9.23 -42.53 10.87
C GLU A 369 9.44 -41.06 11.29
N LYS A 370 8.53 -40.48 12.09
CA LYS A 370 8.58 -39.09 12.56
C LYS A 370 8.61 -38.04 11.44
N VAL A 371 8.00 -38.32 10.30
CA VAL A 371 7.83 -37.31 9.25
C VAL A 371 6.89 -36.19 9.73
N SER A 372 7.03 -34.99 9.17
CA SER A 372 6.20 -33.85 9.60
C SER A 372 4.72 -34.04 9.26
N ASP A 373 3.82 -33.46 10.06
CA ASP A 373 2.37 -33.44 9.80
C ASP A 373 2.01 -32.88 8.43
N THR A 374 2.78 -31.90 7.95
CA THR A 374 2.59 -31.30 6.62
C THR A 374 2.90 -32.30 5.52
N TYR A 375 3.96 -33.09 5.69
CA TYR A 375 4.30 -34.17 4.76
C TYR A 375 3.22 -35.25 4.75
N LEU A 376 2.76 -35.72 5.92
CA LEU A 376 1.66 -36.71 6.02
C LEU A 376 0.41 -36.24 5.25
N ASN A 377 0.03 -34.97 5.44
CA ASN A 377 -1.12 -34.41 4.73
C ASN A 377 -0.90 -34.33 3.21
N THR A 378 0.30 -33.96 2.78
CA THR A 378 0.65 -33.92 1.34
C THR A 378 0.64 -35.32 0.74
N ALA A 379 1.18 -36.32 1.44
CA ALA A 379 1.17 -37.72 1.02
C ALA A 379 -0.27 -38.27 0.89
N ILE A 380 -1.13 -38.04 1.87
CA ILE A 380 -2.55 -38.43 1.78
C ILE A 380 -3.21 -37.80 0.55
N ASN A 381 -2.97 -36.50 0.33
CA ASN A 381 -3.60 -35.78 -0.78
C ASN A 381 -3.03 -36.22 -2.14
N SER A 382 -1.74 -36.56 -2.23
CA SER A 382 -1.13 -37.04 -3.47
C SER A 382 -1.65 -38.42 -3.85
N ILE A 383 -1.81 -39.33 -2.86
CA ILE A 383 -2.43 -40.65 -3.03
C ILE A 383 -3.90 -40.51 -3.41
N LYS A 384 -4.66 -39.67 -2.68
CA LYS A 384 -6.06 -39.38 -2.99
C LYS A 384 -6.23 -38.87 -4.42
N PHE A 385 -5.32 -38.01 -4.87
CA PHE A 385 -5.34 -37.50 -6.24
C PHE A 385 -5.18 -38.64 -7.26
N TYR A 386 -4.24 -39.57 -7.08
CA TYR A 386 -4.07 -40.70 -8.02
C TYR A 386 -5.34 -41.53 -8.14
N TYR A 387 -5.86 -42.02 -7.02
CA TYR A 387 -7.01 -42.93 -7.08
C TYR A 387 -8.28 -42.25 -7.56
N GLN A 388 -8.51 -40.98 -7.20
CA GLN A 388 -9.73 -40.28 -7.60
C GLN A 388 -9.67 -39.67 -8.99
N GLN A 389 -8.48 -39.28 -9.49
CA GLN A 389 -8.34 -38.47 -10.69
C GLN A 389 -7.58 -39.15 -11.83
N VAL A 390 -6.89 -40.25 -11.55
CA VAL A 390 -6.16 -41.05 -12.55
C VAL A 390 -6.86 -42.39 -12.74
N VAL A 391 -7.07 -43.12 -11.64
CA VAL A 391 -7.71 -44.46 -11.68
C VAL A 391 -9.24 -44.37 -11.65
N PHE A 392 -9.79 -43.25 -11.16
CA PHE A 392 -11.23 -43.04 -10.95
C PHE A 392 -11.89 -44.10 -10.04
N ASN A 393 -11.15 -44.64 -9.08
CA ASN A 393 -11.67 -45.55 -8.06
C ASN A 393 -12.40 -44.74 -6.97
N LYS A 394 -13.73 -44.67 -7.09
CA LYS A 394 -14.62 -43.94 -6.16
C LYS A 394 -14.91 -44.71 -4.87
N ASP A 395 -14.74 -46.03 -4.88
CA ASP A 395 -15.05 -46.91 -3.74
C ASP A 395 -13.95 -46.90 -2.68
N LEU A 396 -12.76 -46.40 -3.03
CA LEU A 396 -11.64 -46.27 -2.11
C LEU A 396 -11.85 -45.09 -1.14
N VAL A 397 -12.39 -45.40 0.05
CA VAL A 397 -12.61 -44.44 1.13
C VAL A 397 -11.28 -44.12 1.83
N ILE A 398 -10.69 -42.96 1.48
CA ILE A 398 -9.45 -42.42 2.09
C ILE A 398 -9.78 -41.44 3.24
N GLU A 399 -11.05 -41.08 3.40
CA GLU A 399 -11.48 -39.96 4.25
C GLU A 399 -11.45 -40.27 5.76
N GLU A 400 -11.47 -41.55 6.12
CA GLU A 400 -11.41 -42.01 7.52
C GLU A 400 -10.01 -41.98 8.13
N ILE A 401 -8.97 -41.64 7.37
CA ILE A 401 -7.60 -41.56 7.90
C ILE A 401 -7.50 -40.34 8.82
N LYS A 402 -7.49 -40.61 10.14
CA LYS A 402 -7.38 -39.60 11.18
C LYS A 402 -6.11 -38.78 10.99
N ARG A 403 -6.28 -37.51 10.59
CA ARG A 403 -5.16 -36.59 10.32
C ARG A 403 -4.54 -36.10 11.65
N PRO A 404 -3.23 -35.87 11.70
CA PRO A 404 -2.61 -35.21 12.84
C PRO A 404 -3.25 -33.85 13.10
N LYS A 405 -3.49 -33.52 14.38
CA LYS A 405 -3.97 -32.18 14.76
C LYS A 405 -2.86 -31.19 14.48
N LYS A 406 -3.12 -30.19 13.63
CA LYS A 406 -2.16 -29.11 13.38
C LYS A 406 -1.93 -28.31 14.66
N ALA A 407 -0.71 -28.34 15.18
CA ALA A 407 -0.27 -27.38 16.18
C ALA A 407 -0.37 -25.96 15.61
N LYS A 408 -0.85 -25.00 16.42
CA LYS A 408 -0.96 -23.58 16.07
C LYS A 408 0.02 -22.76 16.93
N PRO A 409 1.34 -22.82 16.68
CA PRO A 409 2.29 -22.01 17.43
C PRO A 409 2.01 -20.53 17.19
N LEU A 410 2.27 -19.70 18.21
CA LEU A 410 2.18 -18.25 18.06
C LEU A 410 3.23 -17.76 17.05
N PRO A 411 2.89 -16.80 16.19
CA PRO A 411 3.86 -16.23 15.26
C PRO A 411 5.05 -15.61 16.00
N VAL A 412 6.25 -15.81 15.45
CA VAL A 412 7.43 -15.07 15.90
C VAL A 412 7.30 -13.62 15.45
N ILE A 413 7.30 -12.68 16.41
CA ILE A 413 7.31 -11.24 16.15
C ILE A 413 8.66 -10.65 16.56
N LEU A 414 9.18 -9.77 15.71
CA LEU A 414 10.39 -8.99 15.93
C LEU A 414 9.97 -7.59 16.38
N SER A 415 10.71 -7.00 17.31
CA SER A 415 10.56 -5.59 17.66
C SER A 415 10.91 -4.68 16.49
N THR A 416 10.44 -3.43 16.54
CA THR A 416 10.81 -2.39 15.57
C THR A 416 12.32 -2.18 15.47
N SER A 417 13.05 -2.27 16.60
CA SER A 417 14.51 -2.18 16.63
C SER A 417 15.21 -3.37 15.94
N GLU A 418 14.68 -4.60 16.11
CA GLU A 418 15.18 -5.78 15.40
C GLU A 418 14.94 -5.64 13.89
N ILE A 419 13.78 -5.13 13.48
CA ILE A 419 13.49 -4.86 12.07
C ILE A 419 14.42 -3.79 11.50
N ASP A 420 14.64 -2.67 12.19
CA ASP A 420 15.55 -1.62 11.70
C ASP A 420 16.97 -2.16 11.47
N ARG A 421 17.48 -2.99 12.40
CA ARG A 421 18.77 -3.67 12.22
C ARG A 421 18.79 -4.60 11.00
N ILE A 422 17.72 -5.35 10.72
CA ILE A 422 17.59 -6.17 9.51
C ILE A 422 17.62 -5.31 8.25
N LEU A 423 16.84 -4.23 8.24
CA LEU A 423 16.73 -3.35 7.06
C LEU A 423 18.06 -2.69 6.73
N ARG A 424 18.89 -2.40 7.74
CA ARG A 424 20.22 -1.78 7.59
C ARG A 424 21.38 -2.78 7.48
N SER A 425 21.11 -4.08 7.40
CA SER A 425 22.15 -5.11 7.51
C SER A 425 22.92 -5.39 6.21
N THR A 426 22.59 -4.72 5.10
CA THR A 426 23.12 -5.01 3.77
C THR A 426 23.41 -3.74 3.00
N GLU A 427 24.58 -3.69 2.37
CA GLU A 427 24.98 -2.60 1.47
C GLU A 427 24.51 -2.86 0.03
N ASN A 428 24.19 -4.11 -0.32
CA ASN A 428 23.64 -4.43 -1.63
C ASN A 428 22.26 -3.77 -1.83
N LEU A 429 22.18 -2.84 -2.79
CA LEU A 429 20.99 -2.04 -3.04
C LEU A 429 19.76 -2.88 -3.43
N LYS A 430 19.91 -3.92 -4.27
CA LYS A 430 18.81 -4.84 -4.61
C LYS A 430 18.26 -5.53 -3.35
N HIS A 431 19.13 -6.07 -2.50
CA HIS A 431 18.72 -6.76 -1.27
C HIS A 431 18.10 -5.80 -0.25
N ALA A 432 18.66 -4.60 -0.07
CA ALA A 432 18.06 -3.57 0.76
C ALA A 432 16.65 -3.23 0.25
N THR A 433 16.51 -2.92 -1.04
CA THR A 433 15.21 -2.57 -1.65
C THR A 433 14.18 -3.69 -1.48
N LEU A 434 14.60 -4.95 -1.62
CA LEU A 434 13.77 -6.13 -1.38
C LEU A 434 13.27 -6.21 0.07
N LEU A 435 14.16 -6.03 1.06
CA LEU A 435 13.82 -6.08 2.48
C LEU A 435 12.87 -4.94 2.88
N TYR A 436 13.15 -3.72 2.43
CA TYR A 436 12.26 -2.57 2.65
C TYR A 436 10.91 -2.78 2.00
N THR A 437 10.85 -3.36 0.79
CA THR A 437 9.58 -3.68 0.12
C THR A 437 8.78 -4.68 0.95
N LEU A 438 9.40 -5.77 1.42
CA LEU A 438 8.75 -6.79 2.25
C LEU A 438 8.13 -6.18 3.51
N TYR A 439 8.86 -5.32 4.22
CA TYR A 439 8.38 -4.73 5.47
C TYR A 439 7.37 -3.61 5.26
N SER A 440 7.60 -2.69 4.31
CA SER A 440 6.72 -1.51 4.12
C SER A 440 5.35 -1.83 3.53
N SER A 441 5.22 -2.93 2.79
CA SER A 441 3.96 -3.32 2.13
C SER A 441 3.32 -4.57 2.72
N GLY A 442 4.05 -5.29 3.58
CA GLY A 442 3.65 -6.62 4.05
C GLY A 442 3.42 -7.61 2.92
N ILE A 443 3.98 -7.42 1.71
CA ILE A 443 3.74 -8.26 0.53
C ILE A 443 4.16 -9.74 0.76
N ARG A 444 3.44 -10.70 0.16
CA ARG A 444 3.81 -12.12 0.24
C ARG A 444 5.02 -12.40 -0.67
N LEU A 445 5.74 -13.47 -0.36
CA LEU A 445 6.90 -13.91 -1.14
C LEU A 445 6.59 -14.06 -2.64
N ASN A 446 5.55 -14.79 -3.02
CA ASN A 446 5.24 -14.95 -4.45
C ASN A 446 4.74 -13.66 -5.11
N GLU A 447 4.17 -12.74 -4.32
CA GLU A 447 3.66 -11.46 -4.83
C GLU A 447 4.83 -10.50 -5.12
N ILE A 448 5.86 -10.45 -4.26
CA ILE A 448 7.06 -9.64 -4.53
C ILE A 448 7.85 -10.18 -5.73
N LEU A 449 7.91 -11.50 -5.90
CA LEU A 449 8.53 -12.13 -7.07
C LEU A 449 7.77 -11.83 -8.37
N SER A 450 6.45 -11.67 -8.29
CA SER A 450 5.60 -11.32 -9.42
C SER A 450 5.31 -9.83 -9.56
N LEU A 451 5.97 -8.98 -8.78
CA LEU A 451 5.75 -7.54 -8.82
C LEU A 451 6.39 -6.99 -10.10
N ARG A 452 5.60 -6.30 -10.92
CA ARG A 452 6.08 -5.73 -12.19
C ARG A 452 6.45 -4.27 -12.05
N VAL A 453 7.29 -3.77 -12.96
CA VAL A 453 7.59 -2.34 -13.06
C VAL A 453 6.31 -1.51 -13.21
N GLU A 454 5.37 -2.00 -14.03
CA GLU A 454 4.05 -1.37 -14.21
C GLU A 454 3.19 -1.37 -12.94
N ASP A 455 3.51 -2.17 -11.92
CA ASP A 455 2.71 -2.22 -10.69
C ASP A 455 3.10 -1.13 -9.69
N LEU A 456 4.17 -0.37 -9.96
CA LEU A 456 4.63 0.74 -9.12
C LEU A 456 4.04 2.07 -9.61
N TRP A 457 3.10 2.63 -8.85
CA TRP A 457 2.40 3.87 -9.19
C TRP A 457 3.12 5.05 -8.53
N TRP A 458 4.16 5.54 -9.21
CA TRP A 458 5.08 6.57 -8.72
C TRP A 458 4.43 7.93 -8.42
N ASP A 459 3.33 8.25 -9.09
CA ASP A 459 2.56 9.47 -8.92
C ASP A 459 1.57 9.40 -7.76
N ARG A 460 0.92 8.25 -7.60
CA ARG A 460 -0.07 8.01 -6.55
C ARG A 460 0.53 7.59 -5.22
N ASP A 461 1.86 7.44 -5.15
CA ASP A 461 2.57 6.86 -4.01
C ASP A 461 1.92 5.53 -3.58
N GLN A 462 1.69 4.67 -4.58
CA GLN A 462 0.97 3.41 -4.41
C GLN A 462 1.68 2.26 -5.11
N VAL A 463 1.50 1.05 -4.60
CA VAL A 463 1.92 -0.19 -5.25
C VAL A 463 0.71 -1.08 -5.43
N MET A 464 0.45 -1.49 -6.67
CA MET A 464 -0.62 -2.43 -7.00
C MET A 464 -0.10 -3.85 -6.84
N ILE A 465 -0.56 -4.55 -5.81
CA ILE A 465 -0.22 -5.96 -5.62
C ILE A 465 -1.30 -6.80 -6.31
N LYS A 466 -0.98 -7.23 -7.53
CA LYS A 466 -1.77 -8.21 -8.27
C LYS A 466 -1.65 -9.58 -7.63
N SER A 467 -2.78 -10.22 -7.36
CA SER A 467 -2.76 -11.55 -6.78
C SER A 467 -2.76 -12.66 -7.85
N GLY A 468 -2.16 -13.81 -7.54
CA GLY A 468 -2.35 -15.03 -8.33
C GLY A 468 -3.71 -15.71 -8.10
N LYS A 469 -4.00 -16.78 -8.86
CA LYS A 469 -5.17 -17.70 -8.83
C LYS A 469 -6.32 -17.27 -7.88
N GLY A 470 -7.18 -16.35 -8.37
CA GLY A 470 -8.50 -16.06 -7.80
C GLY A 470 -8.55 -15.20 -6.54
N LYS A 471 -7.45 -14.54 -6.15
CA LYS A 471 -7.44 -13.59 -5.03
C LYS A 471 -7.59 -12.14 -5.53
N LYS A 472 -8.14 -11.28 -4.67
CA LYS A 472 -8.38 -9.87 -4.99
C LYS A 472 -7.05 -9.11 -5.09
N ASP A 473 -6.97 -8.24 -6.09
CA ASP A 473 -5.91 -7.24 -6.18
C ASP A 473 -6.05 -6.23 -5.03
N ARG A 474 -4.94 -5.62 -4.64
CA ARG A 474 -4.94 -4.62 -3.58
C ARG A 474 -3.88 -3.57 -3.81
N ILE A 475 -4.16 -2.39 -3.28
CA ILE A 475 -3.22 -1.27 -3.31
C ILE A 475 -2.62 -1.12 -1.91
N VAL A 476 -1.32 -0.90 -1.85
CA VAL A 476 -0.60 -0.57 -0.62
C VAL A 476 0.14 0.76 -0.77
N PRO A 477 0.35 1.50 0.33
CA PRO A 477 1.12 2.74 0.28
C PRO A 477 2.57 2.49 -0.14
N PHE A 478 3.07 3.33 -1.05
CA PHE A 478 4.48 3.38 -1.45
C PHE A 478 5.19 4.38 -0.53
N SER A 479 5.63 3.91 0.64
CA SER A 479 6.25 4.80 1.65
C SER A 479 7.38 5.66 1.05
N GLY A 480 7.51 6.91 1.48
CA GLY A 480 8.53 7.82 0.94
C GLY A 480 9.97 7.31 1.10
N VAL A 481 10.24 6.52 2.14
CA VAL A 481 11.53 5.82 2.31
C VAL A 481 11.73 4.77 1.23
N LEU A 482 10.74 3.89 1.01
CA LEU A 482 10.80 2.90 -0.05
C LEU A 482 10.92 3.57 -1.43
N LYS A 483 10.20 4.67 -1.66
CA LYS A 483 10.25 5.41 -2.94
C LYS A 483 11.65 5.92 -3.26
N ARG A 484 12.37 6.45 -2.26
CA ARG A 484 13.78 6.86 -2.42
C ARG A 484 14.69 5.69 -2.73
N LEU A 485 14.54 4.58 -2.01
CA LEU A 485 15.37 3.40 -2.20
C LEU A 485 15.09 2.73 -3.57
N MET A 486 13.82 2.61 -3.93
CA MET A 486 13.37 2.11 -5.23
C MET A 486 13.83 3.03 -6.37
N THR A 487 13.88 4.34 -6.14
CA THR A 487 14.46 5.29 -7.11
C THR A 487 15.91 4.95 -7.41
N ALA A 488 16.76 4.86 -6.38
CA ALA A 488 18.16 4.49 -6.54
C ALA A 488 18.31 3.11 -7.22
N TYR A 489 17.47 2.14 -6.81
CA TYR A 489 17.47 0.82 -7.41
C TYR A 489 17.10 0.84 -8.90
N PHE A 490 16.11 1.62 -9.32
CA PHE A 490 15.75 1.76 -10.73
C PHE A 490 16.80 2.50 -11.54
N ASP A 491 17.49 3.48 -10.94
CA ASP A 491 18.57 4.22 -11.59
C ASP A 491 19.79 3.29 -11.85
N GLU A 492 20.12 2.39 -10.91
CA GLU A 492 21.24 1.43 -11.03
C GLU A 492 20.89 0.18 -11.86
N TYR A 493 19.77 -0.49 -11.57
CA TYR A 493 19.46 -1.80 -12.13
C TYR A 493 18.62 -1.74 -13.41
N LYS A 494 17.85 -0.65 -13.62
CA LYS A 494 16.97 -0.43 -14.78
C LYS A 494 16.12 -1.66 -15.16
N PRO A 495 15.28 -2.14 -14.23
CA PRO A 495 14.48 -3.34 -14.45
C PRO A 495 13.55 -3.18 -15.66
N ILE A 496 13.36 -4.24 -16.43
CA ILE A 496 12.57 -4.25 -17.67
C ILE A 496 11.11 -4.58 -17.36
N TYR A 497 10.87 -5.68 -16.65
CA TYR A 497 9.52 -6.24 -16.48
C TYR A 497 9.20 -6.54 -15.03
N TRP A 498 10.04 -7.31 -14.35
CA TRP A 498 9.90 -7.55 -12.91
C TRP A 498 10.62 -6.47 -12.14
N VAL A 499 10.06 -6.01 -11.01
CA VAL A 499 10.79 -5.10 -10.12
C VAL A 499 12.08 -5.77 -9.64
N PHE A 500 12.00 -7.05 -9.25
CA PHE A 500 13.16 -7.84 -8.84
C PHE A 500 13.43 -8.95 -9.84
N GLU A 501 14.42 -8.73 -10.70
CA GLU A 501 14.83 -9.68 -11.75
C GLU A 501 15.84 -10.71 -11.24
N GLY A 502 15.82 -11.90 -11.85
CA GLY A 502 16.81 -12.95 -11.67
C GLY A 502 18.20 -12.56 -12.17
N GLN A 503 19.13 -13.52 -12.18
CA GLN A 503 20.44 -13.33 -12.79
C GLN A 503 20.33 -13.19 -14.32
N ASP A 504 19.42 -13.95 -14.93
CA ASP A 504 18.92 -13.70 -16.27
C ASP A 504 17.59 -12.94 -16.14
N ARG A 505 17.52 -11.77 -16.81
CA ARG A 505 16.38 -10.84 -16.77
C ARG A 505 15.09 -11.44 -17.33
N LYS A 506 15.16 -12.55 -18.08
CA LYS A 506 13.99 -13.33 -18.55
C LYS A 506 13.21 -13.98 -17.40
N TYR A 507 13.85 -14.20 -16.25
CA TYR A 507 13.24 -14.85 -15.11
C TYR A 507 13.01 -13.90 -13.93
N GLN A 508 11.98 -14.21 -13.16
CA GLN A 508 11.79 -13.61 -11.84
C GLN A 508 12.96 -13.95 -10.93
N TYR A 509 13.20 -13.09 -9.94
CA TYR A 509 14.09 -13.46 -8.85
C TYR A 509 13.61 -14.75 -8.16
N SER A 510 14.53 -15.58 -7.66
CA SER A 510 14.14 -16.90 -7.14
C SER A 510 13.58 -16.83 -5.72
N GLU A 511 12.58 -17.68 -5.41
CA GLU A 511 12.04 -17.83 -4.05
C GLU A 511 13.14 -18.15 -3.03
N LYS A 512 14.06 -19.04 -3.40
CA LYS A 512 15.17 -19.45 -2.54
C LYS A 512 16.13 -18.28 -2.28
N SER A 513 16.40 -17.46 -3.29
CA SER A 513 17.26 -16.28 -3.16
C SER A 513 16.67 -15.27 -2.18
N VAL A 514 15.38 -14.94 -2.29
CA VAL A 514 14.71 -14.03 -1.33
C VAL A 514 14.79 -14.56 0.10
N GLN A 515 14.52 -15.86 0.30
CA GLN A 515 14.62 -16.48 1.62
C GLN A 515 16.04 -16.41 2.17
N ASN A 516 17.05 -16.62 1.32
CA ASN A 516 18.45 -16.51 1.71
C ASN A 516 18.84 -15.07 2.03
N VAL A 517 18.34 -14.08 1.29
CA VAL A 517 18.55 -12.64 1.59
C VAL A 517 18.02 -12.31 2.99
N VAL A 518 16.78 -12.69 3.30
CA VAL A 518 16.19 -12.47 4.63
C VAL A 518 16.96 -13.20 5.72
N LYS A 519 17.36 -14.46 5.48
CA LYS A 519 18.14 -15.25 6.43
C LYS A 519 19.50 -14.59 6.72
N ARG A 520 20.23 -14.19 5.68
CA ARG A 520 21.53 -13.51 5.82
C ARG A 520 21.37 -12.19 6.54
N ALA A 521 20.35 -11.40 6.21
CA ALA A 521 20.09 -10.13 6.86
C ALA A 521 19.83 -10.28 8.37
N ALA A 522 19.04 -11.28 8.77
CA ALA A 522 18.80 -11.59 10.18
C ALA A 522 20.08 -12.05 10.91
N LEU A 523 20.92 -12.86 10.26
CA LEU A 523 22.21 -13.28 10.81
C LEU A 523 23.16 -12.09 10.99
N SER A 524 23.30 -11.24 9.97
CA SER A 524 24.11 -10.01 10.05
C SER A 524 23.60 -9.03 11.11
N ALA A 525 22.28 -8.98 11.32
CA ALA A 525 21.65 -8.19 12.38
C ALA A 525 21.74 -8.83 13.78
N LYS A 526 22.41 -9.98 13.93
CA LYS A 526 22.56 -10.75 15.18
C LYS A 526 21.23 -11.12 15.83
N ILE A 527 20.26 -11.56 15.02
CA ILE A 527 18.95 -11.99 15.49
C ILE A 527 18.92 -13.52 15.60
N ASN A 528 18.74 -14.02 16.82
CA ASN A 528 18.71 -15.46 17.12
C ASN A 528 17.40 -16.14 16.67
N LYS A 529 16.33 -15.36 16.50
CA LYS A 529 15.01 -15.85 16.07
C LYS A 529 15.06 -16.27 14.59
N LYS A 530 14.33 -17.32 14.22
CA LYS A 530 14.18 -17.71 12.81
C LYS A 530 13.35 -16.66 12.05
N VAL A 531 13.99 -15.92 11.17
CA VAL A 531 13.33 -14.90 10.33
C VAL A 531 13.13 -15.41 8.92
N THR A 532 11.93 -15.18 8.40
CA THR A 532 11.52 -15.50 7.02
C THR A 532 10.73 -14.33 6.44
N PRO A 533 10.48 -14.29 5.11
CA PRO A 533 9.58 -13.29 4.52
C PRO A 533 8.20 -13.27 5.20
N HIS A 534 7.71 -14.42 5.66
CA HIS A 534 6.44 -14.50 6.38
C HIS A 534 6.53 -13.86 7.78
N THR A 535 7.65 -14.04 8.48
CA THR A 535 7.95 -13.36 9.75
C THR A 535 7.92 -11.84 9.58
N ILE A 536 8.59 -11.29 8.54
CA ILE A 536 8.60 -9.85 8.27
C ILE A 536 7.18 -9.33 8.01
N ARG A 537 6.37 -10.07 7.24
CA ARG A 537 4.96 -9.74 7.00
C ARG A 537 4.13 -9.75 8.29
N HIS A 538 4.37 -10.70 9.19
CA HIS A 538 3.71 -10.70 10.50
C HIS A 538 4.11 -9.50 11.36
N CYS A 539 5.39 -9.11 11.32
CA CYS A 539 5.88 -7.93 12.00
C CYS A 539 5.22 -6.66 11.45
N TYR A 540 5.12 -6.50 10.13
CA TYR A 540 4.40 -5.39 9.50
C TYR A 540 2.95 -5.28 10.02
N ALA A 541 2.22 -6.39 10.01
CA ALA A 541 0.83 -6.40 10.47
C ALA A 541 0.69 -6.07 11.95
N THR A 542 1.56 -6.63 12.79
CA THR A 542 1.54 -6.41 14.24
C THR A 542 1.93 -4.98 14.57
N HIS A 543 2.95 -4.42 13.90
CA HIS A 543 3.37 -3.03 14.09
C HIS A 543 2.34 -2.00 13.61
N LEU A 544 1.59 -2.30 12.53
CA LEU A 544 0.46 -1.46 12.14
C LEU A 544 -0.63 -1.47 13.21
N LEU A 545 -0.92 -2.64 13.78
CA LEU A 545 -1.93 -2.79 14.82
C LEU A 545 -1.50 -2.11 16.13
N ASP A 546 -0.24 -2.28 16.54
CA ASP A 546 0.35 -1.59 17.69
C ASP A 546 0.39 -0.07 17.49
N GLY A 547 0.54 0.40 16.25
CA GLY A 547 0.42 1.80 15.86
C GLY A 547 -1.02 2.32 15.78
N GLY A 548 -2.02 1.52 16.14
CA GLY A 548 -3.44 1.91 16.19
C GLY A 548 -4.21 1.77 14.88
N THR A 549 -3.65 1.11 13.86
CA THR A 549 -4.35 0.88 12.59
C THR A 549 -5.49 -0.13 12.78
N ASP A 550 -6.70 0.19 12.30
CA ASP A 550 -7.84 -0.72 12.39
C ASP A 550 -7.56 -2.04 11.66
N ILE A 551 -7.94 -3.15 12.31
CA ILE A 551 -7.72 -4.50 11.82
C ILE A 551 -8.34 -4.77 10.44
N ARG A 552 -9.42 -4.06 10.07
CA ARG A 552 -10.04 -4.12 8.74
C ARG A 552 -9.13 -3.52 7.67
N TYR A 553 -8.48 -2.39 7.94
CA TYR A 553 -7.49 -1.85 7.01
C TYR A 553 -6.28 -2.76 6.88
N ILE A 554 -5.81 -3.35 7.99
CA ILE A 554 -4.73 -4.35 7.96
C ILE A 554 -5.14 -5.57 7.12
N GLN A 555 -6.38 -6.05 7.26
CA GLN A 555 -6.92 -7.14 6.45
C GLN A 555 -6.87 -6.83 4.94
N GLU A 556 -7.26 -5.62 4.55
CA GLU A 556 -7.24 -5.14 3.17
C GLU A 556 -5.82 -5.02 2.64
N LEU A 557 -4.92 -4.36 3.38
CA LEU A 557 -3.50 -4.20 3.03
C LEU A 557 -2.77 -5.53 2.87
N LEU A 558 -3.15 -6.54 3.65
CA LEU A 558 -2.62 -7.89 3.56
C LEU A 558 -3.34 -8.75 2.50
N GLY A 559 -4.50 -8.34 2.00
CA GLY A 559 -5.31 -9.14 1.08
C GLY A 559 -5.72 -10.48 1.71
N HIS A 560 -6.27 -10.42 2.93
CA HIS A 560 -6.83 -11.58 3.62
C HIS A 560 -8.33 -11.71 3.29
N ALA A 561 -8.73 -12.82 2.67
CA ALA A 561 -10.14 -13.05 2.37
C ALA A 561 -10.99 -13.24 3.63
N ASN A 562 -10.42 -13.87 4.66
CA ASN A 562 -11.07 -14.10 5.94
C ASN A 562 -10.36 -13.31 7.05
N ILE A 563 -11.15 -12.59 7.85
CA ILE A 563 -10.66 -11.80 8.99
C ILE A 563 -9.96 -12.67 10.04
N THR A 564 -10.33 -13.95 10.18
CA THR A 564 -9.69 -14.89 11.11
C THR A 564 -8.19 -15.02 10.90
N THR A 565 -7.72 -14.90 9.65
CA THR A 565 -6.28 -14.90 9.33
C THR A 565 -5.58 -13.64 9.86
N THR A 566 -6.29 -12.52 9.93
CA THR A 566 -5.78 -11.26 10.50
C THR A 566 -5.89 -11.23 12.02
N LEU A 567 -6.90 -11.88 12.61
CA LEU A 567 -7.07 -11.97 14.07
C LEU A 567 -5.90 -12.65 14.76
N ILE A 568 -5.13 -13.48 14.05
CA ILE A 568 -3.88 -14.08 14.58
C ILE A 568 -2.93 -13.00 15.14
N TYR A 569 -2.92 -11.79 14.57
CA TYR A 569 -2.06 -10.69 15.05
C TYR A 569 -2.52 -10.10 16.38
N THR A 570 -3.82 -10.15 16.70
CA THR A 570 -4.36 -9.58 17.94
C THR A 570 -3.89 -10.31 19.19
N HIS A 571 -3.45 -11.57 19.04
CA HIS A 571 -2.91 -12.36 20.15
C HIS A 571 -1.46 -12.03 20.49
N VAL A 572 -0.79 -11.21 19.67
CA VAL A 572 0.64 -10.91 19.82
C VAL A 572 0.90 -9.42 20.05
N THR A 573 -0.14 -8.58 20.03
CA THR A 573 0.02 -7.14 20.24
C THR A 573 0.27 -6.79 21.69
N ASN A 574 1.18 -5.84 21.88
CA ASN A 574 1.53 -5.33 23.21
C ASN A 574 0.50 -4.31 23.71
N HIS A 575 -0.30 -3.72 22.82
CA HIS A 575 -1.26 -2.66 23.17
C HIS A 575 -2.29 -3.08 24.23
N SER A 576 -2.63 -4.37 24.30
CA SER A 576 -3.52 -4.92 25.34
C SER A 576 -2.75 -5.42 26.56
N ILE A 577 -1.57 -6.02 26.37
CA ILE A 577 -0.78 -6.64 27.46
C ILE A 577 -0.09 -5.57 28.31
N ASN A 578 0.50 -4.53 27.71
CA ASN A 578 1.20 -3.48 28.47
C ASN A 578 0.25 -2.60 29.30
N LYS A 579 -1.05 -2.60 29.00
CA LYS A 579 -2.07 -1.91 29.81
C LYS A 579 -2.56 -2.77 30.97
N ILE A 580 -2.26 -4.07 30.97
CA ILE A 580 -2.56 -4.98 32.06
C ILE A 580 -1.39 -4.87 33.04
N GLN A 581 -1.59 -4.12 34.13
CA GLN A 581 -0.65 -4.10 35.23
C GLN A 581 -0.56 -5.50 35.85
N SER A 582 0.65 -6.05 35.94
CA SER A 582 0.87 -7.31 36.63
C SER A 582 0.40 -7.22 38.08
N PRO A 583 -0.30 -8.23 38.63
CA PRO A 583 -0.59 -8.28 40.05
C PRO A 583 0.67 -8.15 40.92
N LEU A 584 1.82 -8.68 40.46
CA LEU A 584 3.10 -8.53 41.16
C LEU A 584 3.54 -7.07 41.22
N ASP A 585 3.48 -6.34 40.11
CA ASP A 585 3.84 -4.91 40.07
C ASP A 585 2.91 -4.08 40.96
N ARG A 586 1.64 -4.49 41.08
CA ARG A 586 0.67 -3.85 41.99
C ARG A 586 1.00 -4.10 43.46
N LEU A 587 1.49 -5.30 43.79
CA LEU A 587 1.91 -5.65 45.15
C LEU A 587 3.24 -4.98 45.53
N MET A 588 4.18 -4.93 44.59
CA MET A 588 5.55 -4.48 44.81
C MET A 588 5.76 -2.99 44.50
N SER A 589 4.73 -2.24 44.05
CA SER A 589 4.88 -0.82 43.71
C SER A 589 5.40 0.02 44.88
N LYS A 590 5.00 -0.32 46.12
CA LYS A 590 5.49 0.32 47.35
C LYS A 590 6.95 -0.05 47.69
N ASP A 591 7.40 -1.23 47.27
CA ASP A 591 8.75 -1.75 47.53
C ASP A 591 9.77 -1.26 46.48
N LEU A 592 9.30 -0.99 45.26
CA LEU A 592 10.08 -0.36 44.19
C LEU A 592 10.43 1.10 44.51
N ASP A 593 9.48 1.86 45.06
CA ASP A 593 9.68 3.26 45.46
C ASP A 593 10.57 3.38 46.72
N SER A 594 10.65 2.33 47.54
CA SER A 594 11.49 2.27 48.74
C SER A 594 12.86 1.58 48.51
N GLY A 595 13.18 1.21 47.27
CA GLY A 595 14.50 0.69 46.87
C GLY A 595 14.84 -0.70 47.42
N PHE A 596 13.86 -1.44 47.98
CA PHE A 596 14.13 -2.67 48.72
C PHE A 596 13.46 -3.89 48.09
N LEU A 597 14.05 -4.41 47.01
CA LEU A 597 13.90 -5.84 46.69
C LEU A 597 14.94 -6.59 47.53
N GLY A 598 14.56 -6.97 48.75
CA GLY A 598 15.38 -7.66 49.76
C GLY A 598 15.85 -9.06 49.36
N ILE A 599 16.40 -9.21 48.16
CA ILE A 599 17.05 -10.43 47.68
C ILE A 599 18.48 -10.40 48.21
N ASN A 600 18.65 -10.99 49.37
CA ASN A 600 19.96 -11.21 49.98
C ASN A 600 20.70 -12.26 49.13
N THR A 601 21.40 -11.81 48.08
CA THR A 601 22.28 -12.67 47.29
C THR A 601 23.51 -12.96 48.13
N LYS A 602 23.41 -13.97 49.01
CA LYS A 602 24.59 -14.60 49.61
C LYS A 602 25.43 -15.19 48.47
N LYS A 603 26.37 -14.42 47.93
CA LYS A 603 27.51 -14.98 47.22
C LYS A 603 28.37 -15.64 48.28
N SER A 604 28.37 -16.97 48.22
CA SER A 604 29.32 -17.85 48.88
C SER A 604 30.75 -17.43 48.52
N GLU A 605 31.48 -16.91 49.48
CA GLU A 605 32.93 -17.07 49.51
C GLU A 605 33.22 -18.51 49.93
N SER A 606 33.64 -19.33 48.96
CA SER A 606 34.48 -20.52 49.15
C SER A 606 35.00 -20.97 47.79
#